data_AF-A0A2H0JU31-F1
#
_entry.id   AF-A0A2H0JU31-F1
#
_cell.length_a   1.000
_cell.length_b   1.000
_cell.length_c   1.000
_cell.angle_alpha   90.00
_cell.angle_beta   90.00
_cell.angle_gamma   90.00
#
_symmetry.space_group_name_H-M   'P 1'
#
loop_
_entity.id
_entity.type
_entity.pdbx_description
1 polymer ?
#
loop_
_entity_poly.entity_id
_entity_poly.type
_entity_poly.pdbx_seq_one_letter_code
_entity_poly.pdbx_strand_id
1 'polypeptide(L)'
;MNTSFSQRLAAVQNQKQSHLCVGIDPDFNRLPPHLGDNRISATRAFCTGIIDSTASSACAYKFNFAFFEALGSAGIQLLGELVPFAQKHALTIADAKRGDIGNSASFYAQSIFDHLHFDAVTVAPYMGRDAVQPFLTRPGTCAFVLVRTSNPGGNDLQLLNANGVPLFEQVARQVVSWGESLPAETGFVVGATDLSAMTRLRAAHPSIPFLVPGVGQQGGNARDVMAAAAGGPVLVNSSRSILYASHGEDFVEAAARVASELAAQLRPAVRERAPEPGRTPTSPSAPVAASHRLYRTVRMSFKSEHVDTFLRLFEDARPHIESFPGCETLLLLEDVEQPNVFTTLSTWTSDSALEAYRASGFFKATWSKTRPLFSERPVANSYRSQRDSVR
;
A
#
# COMPACT_ATOMS: atom_id res chain seq x y z
N MET A 1 10.27 -23.23 -19.14
CA MET A 1 10.70 -22.22 -18.13
C MET A 1 9.65 -22.23 -17.03
N ASN A 2 10.03 -22.31 -15.75
CA ASN A 2 9.07 -22.16 -14.66
C ASN A 2 8.51 -20.73 -14.69
N THR A 3 7.19 -20.59 -14.54
CA THR A 3 6.52 -19.29 -14.41
C THR A 3 7.00 -18.57 -13.14
N SER A 4 7.35 -17.29 -13.24
CA SER A 4 7.82 -16.51 -12.09
C SER A 4 6.70 -16.25 -11.06
N PHE A 5 7.06 -15.88 -9.83
CA PHE A 5 6.08 -15.49 -8.82
C PHE A 5 5.25 -14.28 -9.29
N SER A 6 5.89 -13.23 -9.82
CA SER A 6 5.21 -12.03 -10.33
C SER A 6 4.28 -12.32 -11.51
N GLN A 7 4.64 -13.26 -12.38
CA GLN A 7 3.76 -13.71 -13.47
C GLN A 7 2.52 -14.43 -12.93
N ARG A 8 2.68 -15.33 -11.96
CA ARG A 8 1.56 -16.00 -11.28
C ARG A 8 0.70 -15.01 -10.51
N LEU A 9 1.32 -14.04 -9.84
CA LEU A 9 0.64 -12.97 -9.12
C LEU A 9 -0.21 -12.14 -10.08
N ALA A 10 0.36 -11.66 -11.19
CA ALA A 10 -0.37 -10.90 -12.19
C ALA A 10 -1.55 -11.69 -12.77
N ALA A 11 -1.39 -12.99 -13.02
CA ALA A 11 -2.48 -13.85 -13.50
C ALA A 11 -3.65 -13.90 -12.50
N VAL A 12 -3.37 -14.13 -11.21
CA VAL A 12 -4.40 -14.17 -10.16
C VAL A 12 -5.04 -12.81 -9.96
N GLN A 13 -4.26 -11.73 -9.97
CA GLN A 13 -4.77 -10.36 -9.83
C GLN A 13 -5.69 -9.97 -10.99
N ASN A 14 -5.34 -10.34 -12.21
CA ASN A 14 -6.18 -10.12 -13.39
C ASN A 14 -7.45 -10.98 -13.35
N GLN A 15 -7.36 -12.24 -12.92
CA GLN A 15 -8.53 -13.11 -12.80
C GLN A 15 -9.54 -12.58 -11.77
N LYS A 16 -9.04 -12.13 -10.61
CA LYS A 16 -9.87 -11.72 -9.47
C LYS A 16 -10.18 -10.23 -9.43
N GLN A 17 -9.54 -9.44 -10.30
CA GLN A 17 -9.61 -7.97 -10.30
C GLN A 17 -9.35 -7.40 -8.90
N SER A 18 -8.26 -7.86 -8.27
CA SER A 18 -7.95 -7.58 -6.87
C SER A 18 -6.44 -7.52 -6.65
N HIS A 19 -6.01 -6.84 -5.58
CA HIS A 19 -4.64 -6.87 -5.07
C HIS A 19 -4.59 -7.32 -3.59
N LEU A 20 -5.70 -7.83 -3.08
CA LEU A 20 -5.86 -8.19 -1.67
C LEU A 20 -5.00 -9.41 -1.31
N CYS A 21 -4.26 -9.28 -0.21
CA CYS A 21 -3.65 -10.39 0.48
C CYS A 21 -4.34 -10.58 1.83
N VAL A 22 -4.98 -11.72 2.06
CA VAL A 22 -5.62 -12.01 3.35
C VAL A 22 -4.56 -12.58 4.29
N GLY A 23 -4.38 -11.94 5.44
CA GLY A 23 -3.48 -12.43 6.47
C GLY A 23 -4.19 -13.48 7.33
N ILE A 24 -3.55 -14.63 7.49
CA ILE A 24 -4.00 -15.73 8.34
C ILE A 24 -3.16 -15.68 9.63
N ASP A 25 -3.69 -14.97 10.62
CA ASP A 25 -3.14 -14.75 11.96
C ASP A 25 -4.19 -15.07 13.07
N PRO A 26 -4.56 -16.37 13.22
CA PRO A 26 -5.60 -16.79 14.15
C PRO A 26 -5.16 -16.64 15.61
N ASP A 27 -5.76 -15.70 16.31
CA ASP A 27 -5.68 -15.53 17.75
C ASP A 27 -6.77 -16.40 18.36
N PHE A 28 -6.34 -17.47 19.03
CA PHE A 28 -7.24 -18.44 19.65
C PHE A 28 -8.28 -17.77 20.56
N ASN A 29 -7.89 -16.71 21.28
CA ASN A 29 -8.77 -16.04 22.24
C ASN A 29 -9.86 -15.18 21.58
N ARG A 30 -9.83 -15.06 20.24
CA ARG A 30 -10.77 -14.24 19.46
C ARG A 30 -11.62 -15.07 18.50
N LEU A 31 -11.40 -16.40 18.47
CA LEU A 31 -12.17 -17.28 17.62
C LEU A 31 -13.64 -17.31 18.05
N PRO A 32 -14.59 -17.49 17.12
CA PRO A 32 -15.98 -17.68 17.45
C PRO A 32 -16.18 -18.84 18.44
N PRO A 33 -16.91 -18.64 19.57
CA PRO A 33 -17.05 -19.66 20.61
C PRO A 33 -17.66 -20.99 20.12
N HIS A 34 -18.52 -20.93 19.10
CA HIS A 34 -19.17 -22.12 18.54
C HIS A 34 -18.22 -23.10 17.85
N LEU A 35 -16.97 -22.70 17.56
CA LEU A 35 -15.94 -23.58 16.99
C LEU A 35 -15.31 -24.52 18.03
N GLY A 36 -15.65 -24.35 19.31
CA GLY A 36 -15.25 -25.21 20.42
C GLY A 36 -13.89 -24.86 21.04
N ASP A 37 -13.57 -25.54 22.15
CA ASP A 37 -12.44 -25.19 23.01
C ASP A 37 -11.11 -25.86 22.60
N ASN A 38 -11.15 -26.84 21.70
CA ASN A 38 -9.93 -27.48 21.22
C ASN A 38 -9.20 -26.57 20.24
N ARG A 39 -8.10 -25.97 20.72
CA ARG A 39 -7.27 -24.99 20.01
C ARG A 39 -6.94 -25.37 18.56
N ILE A 40 -6.55 -26.62 18.30
CA ILE A 40 -6.15 -27.05 16.97
C ILE A 40 -7.37 -27.16 16.04
N SER A 41 -8.43 -27.85 16.47
CA SER A 41 -9.63 -28.01 15.65
C SER A 41 -10.37 -26.71 15.40
N ALA A 42 -10.45 -25.83 16.40
CA ALA A 42 -11.08 -24.51 16.26
C ALA A 42 -10.27 -23.61 15.31
N THR A 43 -8.94 -23.57 15.45
CA THR A 43 -8.06 -22.83 14.54
C THR A 43 -8.16 -23.37 13.12
N ARG A 44 -8.20 -24.69 12.94
CA ARG A 44 -8.39 -25.32 11.63
C ARG A 44 -9.70 -24.89 10.99
N ALA A 45 -10.82 -25.05 11.71
CA ALA A 45 -12.15 -24.70 11.21
C ALA A 45 -12.25 -23.22 10.85
N PHE A 46 -11.72 -22.35 11.71
CA PHE A 46 -11.69 -20.91 11.47
C PHE A 46 -10.87 -20.55 10.23
N CYS A 47 -9.62 -20.99 10.14
CA CYS A 47 -8.75 -20.69 8.99
C CYS A 47 -9.35 -21.23 7.68
N THR A 48 -9.89 -22.45 7.68
CA THR A 48 -10.56 -23.04 6.51
C THR A 48 -11.75 -22.19 6.09
N GLY A 49 -12.62 -21.80 7.01
CA GLY A 49 -13.79 -20.95 6.72
C GLY A 49 -13.39 -19.57 6.17
N ILE A 50 -12.34 -18.95 6.71
CA ILE A 50 -11.80 -17.69 6.20
C ILE A 50 -11.24 -17.86 4.79
N ILE A 51 -10.42 -18.88 4.54
CA ILE A 51 -9.82 -19.12 3.22
C ILE A 51 -10.93 -19.35 2.19
N ASP A 52 -11.89 -20.21 2.48
CA ASP A 52 -12.96 -20.56 1.54
C ASP A 52 -13.85 -19.34 1.21
N SER A 53 -14.30 -18.62 2.23
CA SER A 53 -15.18 -17.45 2.08
C SER A 53 -14.53 -16.25 1.38
N THR A 54 -13.20 -16.12 1.47
CA THR A 54 -12.47 -15.01 0.87
C THR A 54 -11.81 -15.37 -0.47
N ALA A 55 -11.96 -16.62 -0.94
CA ALA A 55 -11.27 -17.15 -2.11
C ALA A 55 -11.52 -16.35 -3.40
N SER A 56 -12.71 -15.77 -3.57
CA SER A 56 -13.05 -14.95 -4.74
C SER A 56 -12.28 -13.62 -4.79
N SER A 57 -11.84 -13.10 -3.64
CA SER A 57 -11.26 -11.77 -3.49
C SER A 57 -9.74 -11.80 -3.23
N ALA A 58 -9.24 -12.83 -2.55
CA ALA A 58 -7.84 -12.93 -2.14
C ALA A 58 -6.91 -13.34 -3.30
N CYS A 59 -5.88 -12.56 -3.58
CA CYS A 59 -4.82 -12.92 -4.53
C CYS A 59 -3.66 -13.67 -3.87
N ALA A 60 -3.51 -13.52 -2.56
CA ALA A 60 -2.59 -14.31 -1.76
C ALA A 60 -3.10 -14.50 -0.33
N TYR A 61 -2.71 -15.61 0.30
CA TYR A 61 -2.87 -15.85 1.73
C TYR A 61 -1.51 -15.78 2.43
N LYS A 62 -1.40 -14.90 3.41
CA LYS A 62 -0.17 -14.70 4.18
C LYS A 62 -0.30 -15.27 5.57
N PHE A 63 0.36 -16.39 5.82
CA PHE A 63 0.34 -17.09 7.10
C PHE A 63 1.41 -16.50 8.02
N ASN A 64 0.99 -15.94 9.17
CA ASN A 64 1.94 -15.43 10.16
C ASN A 64 2.39 -16.57 11.08
N PHE A 65 3.65 -16.96 10.95
CA PHE A 65 4.19 -18.15 11.63
C PHE A 65 4.06 -18.09 13.14
N ALA A 66 4.16 -16.89 13.76
CA ALA A 66 4.09 -16.76 15.22
C ALA A 66 2.79 -17.34 15.82
N PHE A 67 1.67 -17.21 15.12
CA PHE A 67 0.37 -17.71 15.59
C PHE A 67 0.28 -19.24 15.56
N PHE A 68 0.95 -19.86 14.58
CA PHE A 68 1.01 -21.31 14.44
C PHE A 68 2.09 -21.92 15.33
N GLU A 69 3.26 -21.29 15.43
CA GLU A 69 4.33 -21.70 16.34
C GLU A 69 3.86 -21.71 17.81
N ALA A 70 2.99 -20.77 18.19
CA ALA A 70 2.36 -20.74 19.52
C ALA A 70 1.45 -21.96 19.82
N LEU A 71 1.12 -22.77 18.82
CA LEU A 71 0.39 -24.04 18.95
C LEU A 71 1.33 -25.26 19.01
N GLY A 72 2.65 -25.04 19.02
CA GLY A 72 3.67 -26.10 19.04
C GLY A 72 3.71 -26.90 17.73
N SER A 73 4.14 -28.17 17.82
CA SER A 73 4.29 -29.06 16.66
C SER A 73 2.97 -29.26 15.89
N ALA A 74 1.84 -29.28 16.60
CA ALA A 74 0.51 -29.37 15.99
C ALA A 74 0.18 -28.16 15.12
N GLY A 75 0.71 -26.97 15.45
CA GLY A 75 0.56 -25.78 14.61
C GLY A 75 1.33 -25.86 13.29
N ILE A 76 2.53 -26.47 13.31
CA ILE A 76 3.30 -26.71 12.09
C ILE A 76 2.62 -27.77 11.22
N GLN A 77 2.07 -28.82 11.82
CA GLN A 77 1.24 -29.80 11.11
C GLN A 77 0.02 -29.14 10.48
N LEU A 78 -0.64 -28.24 11.21
CA LEU A 78 -1.78 -27.48 10.70
C LEU A 78 -1.41 -26.56 9.52
N LEU A 79 -0.22 -25.94 9.52
CA LEU A 79 0.29 -25.23 8.34
C LEU A 79 0.42 -26.18 7.14
N GLY A 80 0.96 -27.39 7.35
CA GLY A 80 1.05 -28.43 6.31
C GLY A 80 -0.29 -28.85 5.72
N GLU A 81 -1.40 -28.69 6.46
CA GLU A 81 -2.76 -28.93 5.96
C GLU A 81 -3.35 -27.69 5.25
N LEU A 82 -3.19 -26.51 5.84
CA LEU A 82 -3.84 -25.27 5.36
C LEU A 82 -3.16 -24.67 4.13
N VAL A 83 -1.84 -24.81 3.98
CA VAL A 83 -1.11 -24.23 2.84
C VAL A 83 -1.56 -24.86 1.51
N PRO A 84 -1.59 -26.20 1.35
CA PRO A 84 -2.11 -26.82 0.14
C PRO A 84 -3.59 -26.50 -0.11
N PHE A 85 -4.39 -26.32 0.96
CA PHE A 85 -5.78 -25.89 0.84
C PHE A 85 -5.88 -24.48 0.25
N ALA A 86 -5.13 -23.51 0.79
CA ALA A 86 -5.09 -22.14 0.29
C ALA A 86 -4.57 -22.03 -1.15
N GLN A 87 -3.60 -22.88 -1.52
CA GLN A 87 -3.01 -22.91 -2.88
C GLN A 87 -3.99 -23.29 -3.98
N LYS A 88 -5.11 -23.94 -3.65
CA LYS A 88 -6.19 -24.19 -4.61
C LYS A 88 -6.86 -22.90 -5.08
N HIS A 89 -6.73 -21.82 -4.29
CA HIS A 89 -7.43 -20.56 -4.52
C HIS A 89 -6.47 -19.42 -4.88
N ALA A 90 -5.29 -19.33 -4.26
CA ALA A 90 -4.41 -18.17 -4.37
C ALA A 90 -2.95 -18.52 -4.02
N LEU A 91 -2.03 -17.57 -4.24
CA LEU A 91 -0.62 -17.73 -3.82
C LEU A 91 -0.50 -17.76 -2.29
N THR A 92 0.52 -18.43 -1.75
CA THR A 92 0.78 -18.48 -0.30
C THR A 92 2.09 -17.80 0.09
N ILE A 93 2.05 -17.05 1.19
CA ILE A 93 3.21 -16.31 1.71
C ILE A 93 3.45 -16.71 3.16
N ALA A 94 4.65 -17.19 3.45
CA ALA A 94 5.13 -17.42 4.80
C ALA A 94 5.62 -16.11 5.41
N ASP A 95 4.81 -15.49 6.28
CA ASP A 95 5.26 -14.36 7.08
C ASP A 95 6.00 -14.85 8.32
N ALA A 96 7.25 -15.28 8.08
CA ALA A 96 8.13 -15.92 9.04
C ALA A 96 9.30 -15.03 9.50
N LYS A 97 9.53 -13.90 8.80
CA LYS A 97 10.61 -12.93 9.00
C LYS A 97 11.96 -13.56 9.36
N ARG A 98 12.31 -14.69 8.71
CA ARG A 98 13.54 -15.43 9.01
C ARG A 98 14.75 -14.59 8.67
N GLY A 99 15.82 -14.74 9.44
CA GLY A 99 17.10 -14.08 9.21
C GLY A 99 18.15 -14.75 10.08
N ASP A 100 19.05 -15.50 9.46
CA ASP A 100 20.14 -16.23 10.11
C ASP A 100 21.27 -16.39 9.09
N ILE A 101 22.47 -16.80 9.49
CA ILE A 101 23.64 -16.85 8.60
C ILE A 101 23.86 -18.24 8.01
N GLY A 102 24.45 -18.28 6.82
CA GLY A 102 25.01 -19.48 6.21
C GLY A 102 24.04 -20.67 6.13
N ASN A 103 24.42 -21.80 6.72
CA ASN A 103 23.70 -23.07 6.57
C ASN A 103 22.32 -23.04 7.26
N SER A 104 22.17 -22.30 8.36
CA SER A 104 20.89 -22.19 9.07
C SER A 104 19.81 -21.56 8.19
N ALA A 105 20.15 -20.50 7.43
CA ALA A 105 19.23 -19.89 6.47
C ALA A 105 18.83 -20.84 5.35
N SER A 106 19.71 -21.74 4.92
CA SER A 106 19.37 -22.80 3.94
C SER A 106 18.36 -23.80 4.49
N PHE A 107 18.44 -24.19 5.76
CA PHE A 107 17.43 -25.05 6.40
C PHE A 107 16.10 -24.34 6.59
N TYR A 108 16.10 -23.03 6.89
CA TYR A 108 14.86 -22.25 6.89
C TYR A 108 14.23 -22.21 5.49
N ALA A 109 15.02 -21.97 4.44
CA ALA A 109 14.53 -21.99 3.06
C ALA A 109 13.97 -23.37 2.69
N GLN A 110 14.63 -24.46 3.09
CA GLN A 110 14.16 -25.82 2.89
C GLN A 110 12.83 -26.08 3.60
N SER A 111 12.70 -25.68 4.86
CA SER A 111 11.45 -25.83 5.61
C SER A 111 10.28 -25.12 4.93
N ILE A 112 10.51 -23.89 4.44
CA ILE A 112 9.44 -23.07 3.85
C ILE A 112 9.05 -23.54 2.44
N PHE A 113 10.02 -23.75 1.56
CA PHE A 113 9.77 -24.04 0.14
C PHE A 113 9.65 -25.53 -0.16
N ASP A 114 10.46 -26.36 0.50
CA ASP A 114 10.59 -27.77 0.14
C ASP A 114 9.67 -28.66 1.00
N HIS A 115 9.36 -28.26 2.24
CA HIS A 115 8.48 -29.03 3.13
C HIS A 115 7.06 -28.44 3.23
N LEU A 116 6.94 -27.13 3.44
CA LEU A 116 5.65 -26.45 3.55
C LEU A 116 5.12 -25.90 2.22
N HIS A 117 5.95 -25.94 1.16
CA HIS A 117 5.57 -25.59 -0.20
C HIS A 117 5.00 -24.18 -0.42
N PHE A 118 5.41 -23.20 0.40
CA PHE A 118 4.98 -21.81 0.20
C PHE A 118 5.48 -21.22 -1.14
N ASP A 119 4.71 -20.29 -1.72
CA ASP A 119 5.14 -19.58 -2.93
C ASP A 119 6.15 -18.46 -2.64
N ALA A 120 6.06 -17.88 -1.44
CA ALA A 120 6.95 -16.81 -1.01
C ALA A 120 7.17 -16.79 0.50
N VAL A 121 8.18 -16.04 0.94
CA VAL A 121 8.55 -15.89 2.35
C VAL A 121 8.99 -14.46 2.67
N THR A 122 8.72 -13.99 3.89
CA THR A 122 9.31 -12.73 4.38
C THR A 122 10.67 -12.99 5.05
N VAL A 123 11.67 -12.14 4.79
CA VAL A 123 13.05 -12.32 5.28
C VAL A 123 13.59 -11.03 5.92
N ALA A 124 14.28 -11.15 7.05
CA ALA A 124 14.95 -10.04 7.73
C ALA A 124 16.40 -9.89 7.23
N PRO A 125 16.78 -8.73 6.64
CA PRO A 125 18.08 -8.57 5.98
C PRO A 125 19.21 -8.09 6.88
N TYR A 126 18.99 -7.95 8.18
CA TYR A 126 19.93 -7.27 9.09
C TYR A 126 21.35 -7.88 9.06
N MET A 127 21.44 -9.20 8.92
CA MET A 127 22.70 -9.92 8.89
C MET A 127 23.39 -9.90 7.51
N GLY A 128 22.76 -9.29 6.49
CA GLY A 128 23.34 -9.11 5.17
C GLY A 128 22.93 -10.18 4.16
N ARG A 129 23.76 -10.33 3.12
CA ARG A 129 23.47 -11.14 1.93
C ARG A 129 23.26 -12.62 2.24
N ASP A 130 24.08 -13.18 3.12
CA ASP A 130 24.07 -14.59 3.50
C ASP A 130 22.79 -15.01 4.23
N ALA A 131 22.07 -14.07 4.85
CA ALA A 131 20.76 -14.31 5.43
C ALA A 131 19.59 -14.27 4.43
N VAL A 132 19.78 -13.62 3.28
CA VAL A 132 18.73 -13.47 2.26
C VAL A 132 18.91 -14.45 1.11
N GLN A 133 20.13 -14.59 0.61
CA GLN A 133 20.46 -15.38 -0.59
C GLN A 133 19.92 -16.82 -0.56
N PRO A 134 19.93 -17.57 0.56
CA PRO A 134 19.39 -18.93 0.59
C PRO A 134 17.91 -19.03 0.22
N PHE A 135 17.12 -17.99 0.45
CA PHE A 135 15.71 -17.92 0.07
C PHE A 135 15.49 -17.55 -1.40
N LEU A 136 16.55 -17.12 -2.09
CA LEU A 136 16.49 -16.70 -3.49
C LEU A 136 16.92 -17.81 -4.48
N THR A 137 17.20 -19.02 -4.01
CA THR A 137 17.75 -20.10 -4.83
C THR A 137 16.72 -21.04 -5.46
N ARG A 138 15.42 -20.89 -5.14
CA ARG A 138 14.34 -21.74 -5.67
C ARG A 138 13.62 -21.06 -6.84
N PRO A 139 13.66 -21.60 -8.07
CA PRO A 139 12.97 -20.99 -9.20
C PRO A 139 11.47 -20.85 -8.98
N GLY A 140 10.91 -19.70 -9.37
CA GLY A 140 9.47 -19.45 -9.29
C GLY A 140 8.94 -19.03 -7.91
N THR A 141 9.80 -18.97 -6.89
CA THR A 141 9.44 -18.45 -5.56
C THR A 141 9.81 -16.97 -5.42
N CYS A 142 9.40 -16.34 -4.31
CA CYS A 142 9.78 -14.96 -3.98
C CYS A 142 10.21 -14.80 -2.51
N ALA A 143 11.23 -13.98 -2.27
CA ALA A 143 11.61 -13.53 -0.92
C ALA A 143 11.27 -12.06 -0.73
N PHE A 144 10.26 -11.77 0.09
CA PHE A 144 9.87 -10.42 0.50
C PHE A 144 10.74 -9.93 1.66
N VAL A 145 11.71 -9.08 1.35
CA VAL A 145 12.68 -8.61 2.35
C VAL A 145 12.14 -7.41 3.11
N LEU A 146 12.36 -7.38 4.44
CA LEU A 146 11.96 -6.25 5.28
C LEU A 146 12.77 -5.00 4.94
N VAL A 147 12.15 -4.07 4.21
CA VAL A 147 12.78 -2.81 3.79
C VAL A 147 12.30 -1.68 4.70
N ARG A 148 11.00 -1.35 4.63
CA ARG A 148 10.38 -0.28 5.43
C ARG A 148 9.15 -0.82 6.11
N THR A 149 9.17 -1.02 7.42
CA THR A 149 8.03 -1.59 8.16
C THR A 149 7.09 -0.51 8.68
N SER A 150 5.84 -0.87 8.96
CA SER A 150 4.78 0.09 9.34
C SER A 150 4.75 0.48 10.82
N ASN A 151 5.54 -0.19 11.67
CA ASN A 151 5.53 0.00 13.11
C ASN A 151 6.41 1.20 13.55
N PRO A 152 6.11 1.86 14.69
CA PRO A 152 6.91 2.98 15.20
C PRO A 152 8.40 2.67 15.34
N GLY A 153 8.76 1.50 15.89
CA GLY A 153 10.16 1.07 16.05
C GLY A 153 10.90 0.82 14.73
N GLY A 154 10.22 0.83 13.57
CA GLY A 154 10.91 0.86 12.28
C GLY A 154 11.77 2.11 12.13
N ASN A 155 11.37 3.23 12.74
CA ASN A 155 12.08 4.51 12.65
C ASN A 155 13.44 4.47 13.34
N ASP A 156 13.63 3.59 14.33
CA ASP A 156 14.83 3.52 15.15
C ASP A 156 16.09 3.21 14.33
N LEU A 157 15.95 2.31 13.34
CA LEU A 157 17.06 1.90 12.47
C LEU A 157 16.84 2.27 11.01
N GLN A 158 15.63 2.06 10.48
CA GLN A 158 15.38 2.13 9.03
C GLN A 158 15.51 3.54 8.47
N LEU A 159 15.32 4.57 9.31
CA LEU A 159 15.47 5.98 8.94
C LEU A 159 16.86 6.56 9.26
N LEU A 160 17.76 5.78 9.84
CA LEU A 160 19.14 6.23 10.07
C LEU A 160 19.79 6.60 8.73
N ASN A 161 20.57 7.67 8.74
CA ASN A 161 21.29 8.10 7.56
C ASN A 161 22.42 7.10 7.24
N ALA A 162 22.38 6.53 6.04
CA ALA A 162 23.38 5.64 5.50
C ALA A 162 23.91 6.23 4.18
N ASN A 163 24.95 7.06 4.30
CA ASN A 163 25.60 7.78 3.19
C ASN A 163 24.67 8.74 2.42
N GLY A 164 23.88 9.54 3.14
CA GLY A 164 23.04 10.60 2.57
C GLY A 164 21.63 10.15 2.17
N VAL A 165 21.28 8.89 2.40
CA VAL A 165 19.91 8.36 2.22
C VAL A 165 19.51 7.52 3.45
N PRO A 166 18.21 7.33 3.71
CA PRO A 166 17.75 6.44 4.77
C PRO A 166 18.26 5.00 4.60
N LEU A 167 18.56 4.32 5.70
CA LEU A 167 19.07 2.95 5.72
C LEU A 167 18.18 1.99 4.92
N PHE A 168 16.86 2.13 4.99
CA PHE A 168 15.95 1.27 4.22
C PHE A 168 16.18 1.37 2.69
N GLU A 169 16.54 2.54 2.17
CA GLU A 169 16.83 2.70 0.74
C GLU A 169 18.14 2.01 0.36
N GLN A 170 19.15 2.03 1.25
CA GLN A 170 20.37 1.25 1.05
C GLN A 170 20.08 -0.26 1.08
N VAL A 171 19.25 -0.72 2.01
CA VAL A 171 18.82 -2.12 2.08
C VAL A 171 18.12 -2.52 0.79
N ALA A 172 17.17 -1.72 0.28
CA ALA A 172 16.47 -2.00 -0.97
C ALA A 172 17.43 -2.19 -2.16
N ARG A 173 18.41 -1.28 -2.31
CA ARG A 173 19.44 -1.36 -3.37
C ARG A 173 20.28 -2.63 -3.25
N GLN A 174 20.77 -2.95 -2.05
CA GLN A 174 21.61 -4.12 -1.83
C GLN A 174 20.86 -5.42 -2.09
N VAL A 175 19.63 -5.54 -1.60
CA VAL A 175 18.82 -6.74 -1.74
C VAL A 175 18.49 -7.04 -3.20
N VAL A 176 18.23 -6.01 -4.01
CA VAL A 176 18.06 -6.17 -5.47
C VAL A 176 19.33 -6.72 -6.09
N SER A 177 20.49 -6.12 -5.79
CA SER A 177 21.78 -6.58 -6.30
C SER A 177 22.11 -8.02 -5.89
N TRP A 178 21.72 -8.44 -4.69
CA TRP A 178 21.94 -9.83 -4.25
C TRP A 178 21.12 -10.85 -5.05
N GLY A 179 19.98 -10.44 -5.60
CA GLY A 179 19.06 -11.30 -6.35
C GLY A 179 19.29 -11.35 -7.86
N GLU A 180 20.07 -10.44 -8.46
CA GLU A 180 20.20 -10.29 -9.93
C GLU A 180 20.60 -11.58 -10.68
N SER A 181 21.37 -12.47 -10.05
CA SER A 181 21.85 -13.72 -10.65
C SER A 181 21.19 -14.98 -10.08
N LEU A 182 20.14 -14.81 -9.27
CA LEU A 182 19.48 -15.90 -8.58
C LEU A 182 18.12 -16.23 -9.21
N PRO A 183 17.66 -17.48 -9.14
CA PRO A 183 16.47 -17.93 -9.89
C PRO A 183 15.13 -17.53 -9.25
N ALA A 184 15.09 -17.14 -7.98
CA ALA A 184 13.88 -16.64 -7.34
C ALA A 184 13.78 -15.11 -7.42
N GLU A 185 12.56 -14.58 -7.26
CA GLU A 185 12.34 -13.14 -7.28
C GLU A 185 12.57 -12.49 -5.91
N THR A 186 13.17 -11.31 -5.94
CA THR A 186 13.24 -10.41 -4.79
C THR A 186 11.95 -9.59 -4.71
N GLY A 187 11.35 -9.51 -3.52
CA GLY A 187 10.25 -8.60 -3.19
C GLY A 187 10.58 -7.73 -1.98
N PHE A 188 9.79 -6.68 -1.74
CA PHE A 188 9.95 -5.81 -0.58
C PHE A 188 8.73 -5.85 0.33
N VAL A 189 8.95 -5.86 1.64
CA VAL A 189 7.92 -5.49 2.62
C VAL A 189 8.02 -3.98 2.84
N VAL A 190 6.94 -3.28 2.52
CA VAL A 190 6.84 -1.81 2.59
C VAL A 190 5.55 -1.42 3.30
N GLY A 191 5.63 -0.80 4.47
CA GLY A 191 4.47 -0.46 5.30
C GLY A 191 3.58 0.61 4.70
N ALA A 192 2.27 0.47 4.87
CA ALA A 192 1.26 1.41 4.35
C ALA A 192 1.29 2.80 5.01
N THR A 193 2.02 2.97 6.12
CA THR A 193 2.05 4.21 6.91
C THR A 193 3.04 5.25 6.39
N ASP A 194 3.95 4.87 5.48
CA ASP A 194 4.98 5.75 4.91
C ASP A 194 4.89 5.75 3.38
N LEU A 195 3.84 6.39 2.86
CA LEU A 195 3.56 6.47 1.41
C LEU A 195 4.67 7.19 0.64
N SER A 196 5.36 8.12 1.30
CA SER A 196 6.50 8.82 0.72
C SER A 196 7.67 7.86 0.47
N ALA A 197 8.03 7.03 1.46
CA ALA A 197 9.02 5.96 1.28
C ALA A 197 8.58 4.96 0.21
N MET A 198 7.31 4.55 0.21
CA MET A 198 6.77 3.62 -0.80
C MET A 198 6.89 4.19 -2.22
N THR A 199 6.57 5.47 -2.41
CA THR A 199 6.66 6.15 -3.72
C THR A 199 8.12 6.20 -4.20
N ARG A 200 9.06 6.56 -3.31
CA ARG A 200 10.50 6.57 -3.65
C ARG A 200 11.01 5.18 -4.00
N LEU A 201 10.63 4.16 -3.23
CA LEU A 201 11.00 2.77 -3.52
C LEU A 201 10.41 2.29 -4.84
N ARG A 202 9.14 2.60 -5.13
CA ARG A 202 8.51 2.22 -6.40
C ARG A 202 9.17 2.90 -7.59
N ALA A 203 9.52 4.19 -7.47
CA ALA A 203 10.24 4.92 -8.52
C ALA A 203 11.63 4.32 -8.79
N ALA A 204 12.37 3.95 -7.73
CA ALA A 204 13.69 3.33 -7.86
C ALA A 204 13.63 1.87 -8.34
N HIS A 205 12.55 1.14 -8.02
CA HIS A 205 12.41 -0.29 -8.25
C HIS A 205 11.03 -0.64 -8.86
N PRO A 206 10.77 -0.25 -10.13
CA PRO A 206 9.43 -0.30 -10.72
C PRO A 206 8.87 -1.72 -10.87
N SER A 207 9.72 -2.73 -11.08
CA SER A 207 9.32 -4.13 -11.31
C SER A 207 9.25 -4.98 -10.03
N ILE A 208 9.79 -4.51 -8.90
CA ILE A 208 9.88 -5.32 -7.69
C ILE A 208 8.48 -5.48 -7.05
N PRO A 209 8.04 -6.70 -6.71
CA PRO A 209 6.78 -6.92 -6.01
C PRO A 209 6.84 -6.38 -4.58
N PHE A 210 5.82 -5.61 -4.18
CA PHE A 210 5.69 -5.08 -2.83
C PHE A 210 4.62 -5.84 -2.05
N LEU A 211 4.95 -6.29 -0.84
CA LEU A 211 4.01 -6.75 0.16
C LEU A 211 3.76 -5.61 1.15
N VAL A 212 2.54 -5.11 1.19
CA VAL A 212 2.16 -3.91 1.93
C VAL A 212 1.26 -4.25 3.12
N PRO A 213 1.82 -4.41 4.33
CA PRO A 213 1.03 -4.55 5.55
C PRO A 213 0.49 -3.19 6.02
N GLY A 214 -0.63 -3.23 6.75
CA GLY A 214 -1.10 -2.10 7.57
C GLY A 214 -2.29 -1.31 7.02
N VAL A 215 -2.94 -1.77 5.94
CA VAL A 215 -4.19 -1.14 5.48
C VAL A 215 -5.35 -1.48 6.43
N GLY A 216 -6.18 -0.48 6.74
CA GLY A 216 -7.33 -0.60 7.64
C GLY A 216 -7.01 -0.26 9.11
N GLN A 217 -6.24 -1.10 9.81
CA GLN A 217 -6.06 -0.93 11.27
C GLN A 217 -4.96 0.09 11.65
N GLN A 218 -3.94 0.25 10.82
CA GLN A 218 -2.80 1.14 11.10
C GLN A 218 -2.91 2.50 10.37
N GLY A 219 -4.11 2.85 9.92
CA GLY A 219 -4.39 4.14 9.26
C GLY A 219 -4.00 4.21 7.77
N GLY A 220 -3.50 3.13 7.18
CA GLY A 220 -3.21 3.08 5.74
C GLY A 220 -4.49 3.02 4.91
N ASN A 221 -4.67 3.97 3.99
CA ASN A 221 -5.77 4.02 3.03
C ASN A 221 -5.44 3.17 1.79
N ALA A 222 -6.35 2.25 1.44
CA ALA A 222 -6.20 1.35 0.29
C ALA A 222 -5.94 2.11 -1.04
N ARG A 223 -6.65 3.22 -1.28
CA ARG A 223 -6.49 4.00 -2.51
C ARG A 223 -5.13 4.67 -2.59
N ASP A 224 -4.66 5.22 -1.48
CA ASP A 224 -3.37 5.92 -1.43
C ASP A 224 -2.21 4.95 -1.59
N VAL A 225 -2.33 3.74 -1.01
CA VAL A 225 -1.39 2.64 -1.24
C VAL A 225 -1.35 2.24 -2.72
N MET A 226 -2.51 2.10 -3.38
CA MET A 226 -2.56 1.77 -4.80
C MET A 226 -1.98 2.89 -5.68
N ALA A 227 -2.19 4.15 -5.30
CA ALA A 227 -1.59 5.29 -5.98
C ALA A 227 -0.06 5.30 -5.83
N ALA A 228 0.45 5.08 -4.61
CA ALA A 228 1.89 4.98 -4.33
C ALA A 228 2.54 3.74 -4.99
N ALA A 229 1.78 2.66 -5.20
CA ALA A 229 2.23 1.50 -5.95
C ALA A 229 2.41 1.78 -7.46
N ALA A 230 1.78 2.85 -7.98
CA ALA A 230 1.94 3.35 -9.34
C ALA A 230 1.77 2.27 -10.45
N GLY A 231 0.89 1.29 -10.22
CA GLY A 231 0.65 0.18 -11.15
C GLY A 231 1.74 -0.90 -11.18
N GLY A 232 2.74 -0.83 -10.31
CA GLY A 232 3.71 -1.91 -10.12
C GLY A 232 3.12 -3.09 -9.33
N PRO A 233 3.78 -4.26 -9.33
CA PRO A 233 3.26 -5.44 -8.65
C PRO A 233 3.17 -5.19 -7.14
N VAL A 234 1.96 -5.34 -6.58
CA VAL A 234 1.67 -5.04 -5.17
C VAL A 234 0.65 -6.02 -4.60
N LEU A 235 0.87 -6.44 -3.36
CA LEU A 235 -0.08 -7.18 -2.54
C LEU A 235 -0.36 -6.36 -1.28
N VAL A 236 -1.63 -6.02 -1.07
CA VAL A 236 -2.05 -5.24 0.10
C VAL A 236 -2.60 -6.18 1.15
N ASN A 237 -1.89 -6.31 2.26
CA ASN A 237 -2.25 -7.25 3.31
C ASN A 237 -3.25 -6.64 4.30
N SER A 238 -4.32 -7.40 4.56
CA SER A 238 -5.29 -7.15 5.62
C SER A 238 -5.57 -8.43 6.40
N SER A 239 -5.56 -8.33 7.73
CA SER A 239 -5.67 -9.49 8.64
C SER A 239 -6.88 -9.35 9.54
N ARG A 240 -6.74 -8.64 10.66
CA ARG A 240 -7.74 -8.55 11.73
C ARG A 240 -9.10 -8.01 11.30
N SER A 241 -9.15 -7.07 10.36
CA SER A 241 -10.42 -6.53 9.87
C SER A 241 -11.23 -7.56 9.08
N ILE A 242 -10.57 -8.55 8.48
CA ILE A 242 -11.22 -9.67 7.77
C ILE A 242 -11.49 -10.81 8.76
N LEU A 243 -10.46 -11.28 9.48
CA LEU A 243 -10.58 -12.45 10.36
C LEU A 243 -11.65 -12.27 11.44
N TYR A 244 -11.71 -11.07 12.02
CA TYR A 244 -12.60 -10.78 13.14
C TYR A 244 -13.66 -9.74 12.76
N ALA A 245 -14.12 -9.80 11.50
CA ALA A 245 -15.25 -9.00 11.04
C ALA A 245 -16.54 -9.35 11.81
N SER A 246 -16.65 -10.59 12.30
CA SER A 246 -17.63 -11.03 13.30
C SER A 246 -17.00 -12.04 14.26
N HIS A 247 -17.61 -12.17 15.44
CA HIS A 247 -17.29 -13.19 16.46
C HIS A 247 -18.41 -14.24 16.62
N GLY A 248 -19.46 -14.16 15.81
CA GLY A 248 -20.63 -15.05 15.82
C GLY A 248 -20.52 -16.21 14.82
N GLU A 249 -21.64 -16.90 14.62
CA GLU A 249 -21.78 -17.95 13.60
C GLU A 249 -21.64 -17.42 12.16
N ASP A 250 -21.83 -16.12 11.96
CA ASP A 250 -21.75 -15.41 10.68
C ASP A 250 -20.32 -14.95 10.30
N PHE A 251 -19.29 -15.47 10.97
CA PHE A 251 -17.90 -15.01 10.75
C PHE A 251 -17.42 -15.22 9.31
N VAL A 252 -17.91 -16.27 8.64
CA VAL A 252 -17.60 -16.61 7.26
C VAL A 252 -18.17 -15.55 6.31
N GLU A 253 -19.45 -15.22 6.47
CA GLU A 253 -20.17 -14.21 5.69
C GLU A 253 -19.58 -12.80 5.94
N ALA A 254 -19.27 -12.50 7.19
CA ALA A 254 -18.66 -11.23 7.56
C ALA A 254 -17.26 -11.06 6.94
N ALA A 255 -16.44 -12.12 6.97
CA ALA A 255 -15.11 -12.12 6.35
C ALA A 255 -15.19 -11.98 4.82
N ALA A 256 -16.10 -12.71 4.17
CA ALA A 256 -16.34 -12.60 2.73
C ALA A 256 -16.71 -11.17 2.32
N ARG A 257 -17.66 -10.56 3.05
CA ARG A 257 -18.13 -9.19 2.79
C ARG A 257 -16.99 -8.18 2.93
N VAL A 258 -16.27 -8.19 4.05
CA VAL A 258 -15.17 -7.25 4.28
C VAL A 258 -14.03 -7.45 3.27
N ALA A 259 -13.69 -8.69 2.94
CA ALA A 259 -12.69 -8.98 1.91
C ALA A 259 -13.11 -8.44 0.54
N SER A 260 -14.38 -8.61 0.15
CA SER A 260 -14.91 -8.08 -1.11
C SER A 260 -14.88 -6.56 -1.16
N GLU A 261 -15.28 -5.89 -0.07
CA GLU A 261 -15.25 -4.43 0.06
C GLU A 261 -13.82 -3.88 -0.06
N LEU A 262 -12.84 -4.50 0.62
CA LEU A 262 -11.43 -4.11 0.49
C LEU A 262 -10.90 -4.39 -0.92
N ALA A 263 -11.20 -5.55 -1.51
CA ALA A 263 -10.76 -5.88 -2.85
C ALA A 263 -11.29 -4.86 -3.88
N ALA A 264 -12.53 -4.39 -3.73
CA ALA A 264 -13.11 -3.35 -4.57
C ALA A 264 -12.37 -2.01 -4.44
N GLN A 265 -11.92 -1.64 -3.24
CA GLN A 265 -11.11 -0.44 -3.01
C GLN A 265 -9.69 -0.55 -3.58
N LEU A 266 -9.19 -1.77 -3.73
CA LEU A 266 -7.87 -2.10 -4.26
C LEU A 266 -7.87 -2.37 -5.78
N ARG A 267 -8.99 -2.12 -6.46
CA ARG A 267 -9.05 -2.24 -7.91
C ARG A 267 -8.13 -1.20 -8.55
N PRO A 268 -7.35 -1.59 -9.57
CA PRO A 268 -6.59 -0.62 -10.33
C PRO A 268 -7.58 0.35 -10.99
N ALA A 269 -7.25 1.64 -11.02
CA ALA A 269 -8.04 2.61 -11.77
C ALA A 269 -8.12 2.12 -13.22
N VAL A 270 -9.34 1.95 -13.75
CA VAL A 270 -9.55 1.53 -15.12
C VAL A 270 -8.91 2.59 -16.02
N ARG A 271 -7.77 2.27 -16.63
CA ARG A 271 -7.33 2.97 -17.83
C ARG A 271 -8.31 2.54 -18.91
N GLU A 272 -9.22 3.42 -19.32
CA GLU A 272 -9.94 3.21 -20.57
C GLU A 272 -8.90 2.92 -21.66
N ARG A 273 -8.93 1.69 -22.19
CA ARG A 273 -8.12 1.36 -23.36
C ARG A 273 -8.62 2.24 -24.48
N ALA A 274 -7.76 3.14 -24.97
CA ALA A 274 -7.98 3.77 -26.27
C ALA A 274 -8.21 2.65 -27.31
N PRO A 275 -9.27 2.72 -28.14
CA PRO A 275 -9.51 1.72 -29.17
C PRO A 275 -8.36 1.74 -30.18
N GLU A 276 -7.93 0.55 -30.62
CA GLU A 276 -6.89 0.40 -31.64
C GLU A 276 -7.28 1.11 -32.96
N PRO A 277 -6.34 1.77 -33.66
CA PRO A 277 -6.65 2.53 -34.86
C PRO A 277 -6.80 1.60 -36.06
N GLY A 278 -8.01 1.53 -36.63
CA GLY A 278 -8.23 0.70 -37.82
C GLY A 278 -9.59 0.82 -38.50
N ARG A 279 -9.96 2.03 -38.96
CA ARG A 279 -10.72 2.35 -40.21
C ARG A 279 -11.42 3.72 -40.11
N THR A 280 -10.95 4.69 -40.89
CA THR A 280 -11.67 5.92 -41.30
C THR A 280 -12.58 5.61 -42.50
N PRO A 281 -13.71 6.32 -42.73
CA PRO A 281 -13.79 7.77 -43.06
C PRO A 281 -14.96 8.49 -42.33
N THR A 282 -15.19 9.81 -42.26
CA THR A 282 -14.85 11.02 -43.04
C THR A 282 -15.33 12.26 -42.24
N SER A 283 -14.65 13.39 -42.43
CA SER A 283 -15.13 14.78 -42.25
C SER A 283 -15.16 15.44 -40.84
N PRO A 284 -15.02 16.78 -40.79
CA PRO A 284 -14.08 17.44 -39.88
C PRO A 284 -14.77 18.19 -38.75
N SER A 285 -14.21 18.13 -37.54
CA SER A 285 -14.41 19.20 -36.56
C SER A 285 -13.28 19.21 -35.52
N ALA A 286 -12.66 20.40 -35.43
CA ALA A 286 -11.90 21.04 -34.36
C ALA A 286 -11.06 20.20 -33.34
N PRO A 287 -9.86 20.69 -32.97
CA PRO A 287 -8.96 19.99 -32.06
C PRO A 287 -9.56 19.88 -30.65
N VAL A 288 -9.63 18.65 -30.11
CA VAL A 288 -9.92 18.41 -28.70
C VAL A 288 -8.71 18.88 -27.89
N ALA A 289 -8.91 19.94 -27.11
CA ALA A 289 -7.90 20.55 -26.25
C ALA A 289 -7.42 19.57 -25.18
N ALA A 290 -6.11 19.51 -24.96
CA ALA A 290 -5.51 18.78 -23.86
C ALA A 290 -6.08 19.26 -22.51
N SER A 291 -6.47 18.32 -21.65
CA SER A 291 -6.91 18.61 -20.28
C SER A 291 -5.71 19.02 -19.43
N HIS A 292 -5.34 20.31 -19.50
CA HIS A 292 -4.24 20.85 -18.72
C HIS A 292 -4.68 21.01 -17.25
N ARG A 293 -4.11 20.18 -16.36
CA ARG A 293 -4.17 20.38 -14.91
C ARG A 293 -3.82 21.82 -14.55
N LEU A 294 -4.57 22.39 -13.62
CA LEU A 294 -4.39 23.76 -13.17
C LEU A 294 -3.74 23.77 -11.79
N TYR A 295 -2.64 24.50 -11.66
CA TYR A 295 -1.95 24.72 -10.40
C TYR A 295 -2.27 26.13 -9.91
N ARG A 296 -2.73 26.27 -8.67
CA ARG A 296 -3.09 27.57 -8.08
C ARG A 296 -2.23 27.82 -6.85
N THR A 297 -1.47 28.91 -6.87
CA THR A 297 -0.82 29.43 -5.66
C THR A 297 -1.60 30.61 -5.10
N VAL A 298 -1.72 30.70 -3.79
CA VAL A 298 -2.23 31.88 -3.08
C VAL A 298 -1.26 32.20 -1.96
N ARG A 299 -0.46 33.25 -2.16
CA ARG A 299 0.44 33.79 -1.15
C ARG A 299 -0.30 34.80 -0.29
N MET A 300 -0.19 34.63 1.03
CA MET A 300 -0.94 35.35 2.04
C MET A 300 0.03 35.83 3.13
N SER A 301 0.13 37.14 3.31
CA SER A 301 0.85 37.77 4.42
C SER A 301 -0.13 38.08 5.54
N PHE A 302 0.13 37.60 6.76
CA PHE A 302 -0.71 37.80 7.93
C PHE A 302 -0.09 38.81 8.89
N LYS A 303 -0.94 39.50 9.67
CA LYS A 303 -0.47 40.20 10.87
C LYS A 303 0.06 39.15 11.86
N SER A 304 1.21 39.40 12.49
CA SER A 304 1.90 38.38 13.30
C SER A 304 1.03 37.82 14.42
N GLU A 305 0.19 38.66 15.04
CA GLU A 305 -0.76 38.28 16.08
C GLU A 305 -1.92 37.38 15.61
N HIS A 306 -2.06 37.16 14.30
CA HIS A 306 -3.15 36.38 13.71
C HIS A 306 -2.70 35.08 13.05
N VAL A 307 -1.40 34.75 13.07
CA VAL A 307 -0.85 33.53 12.45
C VAL A 307 -1.53 32.27 13.01
N ASP A 308 -1.57 32.10 14.35
CA ASP A 308 -2.21 30.92 14.96
C ASP A 308 -3.70 30.81 14.65
N THR A 309 -4.37 31.95 14.50
CA THR A 309 -5.79 31.99 14.15
C THR A 309 -6.00 31.53 12.70
N PHE A 310 -5.13 31.97 11.79
CA PHE A 310 -5.13 31.49 10.42
C PHE A 310 -4.85 29.98 10.34
N LEU A 311 -3.82 29.47 11.03
CA LEU A 311 -3.47 28.05 10.99
C LEU A 311 -4.65 27.16 11.42
N ARG A 312 -5.36 27.53 12.50
CA ARG A 312 -6.59 26.83 12.91
C ARG A 312 -7.70 26.90 11.85
N LEU A 313 -7.97 28.09 11.31
CA LEU A 313 -8.97 28.25 10.25
C LEU A 313 -8.63 27.44 9.00
N PHE A 314 -7.35 27.30 8.68
CA PHE A 314 -6.88 26.51 7.55
C PHE A 314 -7.06 25.01 7.81
N GLU A 315 -6.65 24.50 8.97
CA GLU A 315 -6.83 23.07 9.30
C GLU A 315 -8.31 22.67 9.37
N ASP A 316 -9.19 23.55 9.88
CA ASP A 316 -10.64 23.31 9.87
C ASP A 316 -11.22 23.27 8.45
N ALA A 317 -10.70 24.12 7.55
CA ALA A 317 -11.16 24.23 6.19
C ALA A 317 -10.59 23.15 5.26
N ARG A 318 -9.35 22.68 5.52
CA ARG A 318 -8.59 21.78 4.63
C ARG A 318 -9.37 20.55 4.17
N PRO A 319 -10.02 19.75 5.04
CA PRO A 319 -10.73 18.55 4.60
C PRO A 319 -11.87 18.84 3.61
N HIS A 320 -12.51 20.00 3.74
CA HIS A 320 -13.59 20.43 2.86
C HIS A 320 -13.07 20.92 1.50
N ILE A 321 -11.88 21.55 1.48
CA ILE A 321 -11.24 22.00 0.24
C ILE A 321 -10.71 20.78 -0.53
N GLU A 322 -10.03 19.87 0.16
CA GLU A 322 -9.47 18.64 -0.43
C GLU A 322 -10.55 17.69 -0.97
N SER A 323 -11.73 17.67 -0.34
CA SER A 323 -12.89 16.91 -0.84
C SER A 323 -13.73 17.66 -1.87
N PHE A 324 -13.43 18.94 -2.17
CA PHE A 324 -14.21 19.71 -3.13
C PHE A 324 -14.07 19.12 -4.54
N PRO A 325 -15.17 18.88 -5.29
CA PRO A 325 -15.11 18.27 -6.61
C PRO A 325 -14.12 18.96 -7.55
N GLY A 326 -13.11 18.21 -7.98
CA GLY A 326 -12.06 18.67 -8.88
C GLY A 326 -10.83 19.29 -8.23
N CYS A 327 -10.76 19.38 -6.89
CA CYS A 327 -9.51 19.57 -6.16
C CYS A 327 -8.75 18.24 -6.08
N GLU A 328 -7.49 18.20 -6.51
CA GLU A 328 -6.64 17.00 -6.48
C GLU A 328 -5.63 17.04 -5.32
N THR A 329 -5.10 18.22 -4.99
CA THR A 329 -4.17 18.42 -3.85
C THR A 329 -4.29 19.81 -3.26
N LEU A 330 -3.94 19.95 -1.97
CA LEU A 330 -3.80 21.22 -1.26
C LEU A 330 -2.63 21.16 -0.27
N LEU A 331 -1.61 21.97 -0.48
CA LEU A 331 -0.49 22.16 0.43
C LEU A 331 -0.54 23.56 1.04
N LEU A 332 -0.14 23.68 2.30
CA LEU A 332 0.19 24.95 2.93
C LEU A 332 1.71 25.00 3.12
N LEU A 333 2.33 25.99 2.51
CA LEU A 333 3.77 26.23 2.58
C LEU A 333 4.01 27.45 3.45
N GLU A 334 4.88 27.34 4.44
CA GLU A 334 5.39 28.49 5.20
C GLU A 334 6.59 29.09 4.46
N ASP A 335 6.67 30.42 4.44
CA ASP A 335 7.84 31.10 3.90
C ASP A 335 9.03 30.97 4.86
N VAL A 336 10.18 30.57 4.31
CA VAL A 336 11.39 30.26 5.10
C VAL A 336 11.95 31.52 5.79
N GLU A 337 11.76 32.70 5.21
CA GLU A 337 12.32 33.95 5.73
C GLU A 337 11.28 34.79 6.48
N GLN A 338 9.99 34.53 6.26
CA GLN A 338 8.89 35.34 6.79
C GLN A 338 7.84 34.45 7.46
N PRO A 339 7.92 34.21 8.79
CA PRO A 339 7.06 33.25 9.50
C PRO A 339 5.57 33.62 9.53
N ASN A 340 5.24 34.85 9.16
CA ASN A 340 3.86 35.32 9.02
C ASN A 340 3.34 35.25 7.57
N VAL A 341 4.07 34.61 6.66
CA VAL A 341 3.71 34.49 5.25
C VAL A 341 3.55 33.03 4.86
N PHE A 342 2.40 32.71 4.27
CA PHE A 342 2.05 31.37 3.85
C PHE A 342 1.60 31.35 2.40
N THR A 343 1.87 30.25 1.69
CA THR A 343 1.42 30.02 0.32
C THR A 343 0.66 28.71 0.25
N THR A 344 -0.61 28.76 -0.15
CA THR A 344 -1.32 27.53 -0.52
C THR A 344 -0.94 27.15 -1.93
N LEU A 345 -0.58 25.89 -2.17
CA LEU A 345 -0.45 25.31 -3.51
C LEU A 345 -1.54 24.26 -3.69
N SER A 346 -2.46 24.47 -4.62
CA SER A 346 -3.53 23.52 -4.93
C SER A 346 -3.52 23.11 -6.39
N THR A 347 -3.95 21.88 -6.67
CA THR A 347 -4.10 21.38 -8.05
C THR A 347 -5.55 21.06 -8.34
N TRP A 348 -5.99 21.41 -9.54
CA TRP A 348 -7.38 21.30 -9.98
C TRP A 348 -7.47 20.61 -11.33
N THR A 349 -8.48 19.77 -11.50
CA THR A 349 -8.73 19.02 -12.73
C THR A 349 -9.07 19.94 -13.92
N SER A 350 -9.61 21.13 -13.65
CA SER A 350 -9.93 22.14 -14.67
C SER A 350 -10.06 23.54 -14.07
N ASP A 351 -10.09 24.55 -14.94
CA ASP A 351 -10.43 25.93 -14.57
C ASP A 351 -11.84 26.03 -13.99
N SER A 352 -12.80 25.33 -14.62
CA SER A 352 -14.19 25.31 -14.16
C SER A 352 -14.36 24.74 -12.75
N ALA A 353 -13.55 23.74 -12.36
CA ALA A 353 -13.58 23.18 -11.01
C ALA A 353 -13.07 24.19 -9.96
N LEU A 354 -11.98 24.89 -10.26
CA LEU A 354 -11.47 25.95 -9.39
C LEU A 354 -12.50 27.10 -9.26
N GLU A 355 -13.12 27.53 -10.36
CA GLU A 355 -14.14 28.58 -10.31
C GLU A 355 -15.40 28.15 -9.57
N ALA A 356 -15.82 26.88 -9.70
CA ALA A 356 -16.92 26.32 -8.92
C ALA A 356 -16.62 26.37 -7.41
N TYR A 357 -15.39 26.04 -7.02
CA TYR A 357 -14.93 26.20 -5.64
C TYR A 357 -14.98 27.66 -5.18
N ARG A 358 -14.43 28.58 -5.98
CA ARG A 358 -14.41 30.02 -5.66
C ARG A 358 -15.81 30.64 -5.58
N ALA A 359 -16.76 30.14 -6.35
CA ALA A 359 -18.14 30.58 -6.32
C ALA A 359 -18.94 30.02 -5.13
N SER A 360 -18.45 28.94 -4.50
CA SER A 360 -19.16 28.22 -3.44
C SER A 360 -19.42 29.08 -2.20
N GLY A 361 -20.50 28.74 -1.48
CA GLY A 361 -20.81 29.36 -0.19
C GLY A 361 -19.72 29.10 0.85
N PHE A 362 -19.09 27.91 0.80
CA PHE A 362 -17.97 27.54 1.66
C PHE A 362 -16.78 28.48 1.46
N PHE A 363 -16.32 28.68 0.23
CA PHE A 363 -15.19 29.57 -0.06
C PHE A 363 -15.47 31.00 0.43
N LYS A 364 -16.67 31.54 0.14
CA LYS A 364 -17.05 32.89 0.58
C LYS A 364 -17.05 33.01 2.11
N ALA A 365 -17.58 32.01 2.82
CA ALA A 365 -17.62 31.97 4.28
C ALA A 365 -16.20 31.91 4.87
N THR A 366 -15.36 30.99 4.39
CA THR A 366 -13.96 30.86 4.84
C THR A 366 -13.17 32.14 4.55
N TRP A 367 -13.27 32.67 3.33
CA TRP A 367 -12.55 33.87 2.93
C TRP A 367 -12.98 35.12 3.72
N SER A 368 -14.26 35.22 4.10
CA SER A 368 -14.74 36.33 4.95
C SER A 368 -14.10 36.34 6.34
N LYS A 369 -13.74 35.16 6.88
CA LYS A 369 -13.03 35.02 8.16
C LYS A 369 -11.53 35.22 8.04
N THR A 370 -10.93 34.80 6.91
CA THR A 370 -9.49 34.90 6.68
C THR A 370 -9.06 36.31 6.27
N ARG A 371 -9.87 37.03 5.47
CA ARG A 371 -9.50 38.34 4.91
C ARG A 371 -9.11 39.41 5.95
N PRO A 372 -9.78 39.53 7.11
CA PRO A 372 -9.39 40.50 8.15
C PRO A 372 -8.01 40.24 8.78
N LEU A 373 -7.47 39.03 8.63
CA LEU A 373 -6.20 38.62 9.25
C LEU A 373 -4.96 39.07 8.47
N PHE A 374 -5.14 39.48 7.21
CA PHE A 374 -4.03 39.82 6.34
C PHE A 374 -3.35 41.16 6.73
N SER A 375 -2.03 41.18 6.62
CA SER A 375 -1.23 42.42 6.67
C SER A 375 -1.14 43.09 5.30
N GLU A 376 -1.25 42.31 4.22
CA GLU A 376 -1.16 42.78 2.84
C GLU A 376 -2.20 42.09 1.94
N ARG A 377 -2.40 42.60 0.73
CA ARG A 377 -3.32 41.96 -0.21
C ARG A 377 -2.73 40.61 -0.66
N PRO A 378 -3.48 39.49 -0.55
CA PRO A 378 -2.99 38.20 -1.00
C PRO A 378 -2.81 38.17 -2.52
N VAL A 379 -1.76 37.48 -2.97
CA VAL A 379 -1.39 37.34 -4.38
C VAL A 379 -1.69 35.93 -4.83
N ALA A 380 -2.46 35.80 -5.91
CA ALA A 380 -2.99 34.52 -6.31
C ALA A 380 -2.78 34.27 -7.81
N ASN A 381 -1.99 33.25 -8.13
CA ASN A 381 -1.53 32.96 -9.49
C ASN A 381 -1.95 31.55 -9.92
N SER A 382 -2.41 31.42 -11.17
CA SER A 382 -2.77 30.14 -11.77
C SER A 382 -1.79 29.78 -12.88
N TYR A 383 -1.36 28.53 -12.90
CA TYR A 383 -0.39 28.00 -13.85
C TYR A 383 -0.94 26.75 -14.52
N ARG A 384 -0.47 26.50 -15.75
CA ARG A 384 -0.65 25.22 -16.45
C ARG A 384 0.71 24.65 -16.74
N SER A 385 0.88 23.34 -16.59
CA SER A 385 2.10 22.71 -17.04
C SER A 385 2.16 22.73 -18.57
N GLN A 386 3.31 23.16 -19.12
CA GLN A 386 3.60 23.11 -20.55
C GLN A 386 4.33 21.80 -20.95
N ARG A 387 4.77 21.00 -19.97
CA ARG A 387 5.42 19.69 -20.16
C ARG A 387 5.09 18.79 -18.98
N ASP A 388 4.46 17.66 -19.23
CA ASP A 388 4.35 16.62 -18.21
C ASP A 388 5.75 16.02 -18.00
N SER A 389 6.33 16.29 -16.82
CA SER A 389 7.66 15.87 -16.35
C SER A 389 8.88 16.58 -16.97
N VAL A 390 9.66 17.24 -16.10
CA VAL A 390 11.12 17.25 -16.24
C VAL A 390 11.61 16.01 -15.51
N ARG A 391 12.39 15.20 -16.22
CA ARG A 391 12.93 13.91 -15.80
C ARG A 391 13.77 13.98 -14.54
#